data_AF-A0A0A9DZG0-F1
#
_entry.id   AF-A0A0A9DZG0-F1
#
_cell.length_a   1.000
_cell.length_b   1.000
_cell.length_c   1.000
_cell.angle_alpha   90.00
_cell.angle_beta   90.00
_cell.angle_gamma   90.00
#
_symmetry.space_group_name_H-M   'P 1'
#
loop_
_entity.id
_entity.type
_entity.pdbx_description
1 polymer ?
#
loop_
_entity_poly.entity_id
_entity_poly.type
_entity_poly.pdbx_seq_one_letter_code
_entity_poly.pdbx_strand_id
1 'polypeptide(L)'
;MGIAGTEVAKESADVIILDDNFSTIVTVAKWGRSVYINIQKFVQFQLTVNVVALVVNFSSACLTGSAPLTAVQLLWVNMIMDTLGALALATEPPNSELMKRAPVGRKGNFISNIMWRNILGQAIYQFIVIWYLQTEGKWLFGIKGDNSDLVLNTLIFNCFVFCQVFNEVSSREMERINVFQGILNNNVFIAVLSSTVIFQFIIIQFLGDFANTTPLSFKQWITCIFIGFIGMPIAAIVKLIPVGST
;
A
#
# COMPACT_ATOMS: atom_id res chain seq x y z
N MET A 1 21.01 32.83 -3.14
CA MET A 1 22.46 32.61 -2.99
C MET A 1 22.83 32.93 -1.55
N GLY A 2 23.47 31.97 -0.89
CA GLY A 2 23.84 32.00 0.52
C GLY A 2 25.10 32.83 0.79
N ILE A 3 26.03 32.92 -0.17
CA ILE A 3 27.28 33.66 -0.01
C ILE A 3 27.14 35.06 -0.61
N ALA A 4 26.85 35.15 -1.91
CA ALA A 4 26.80 36.41 -2.66
C ALA A 4 25.43 37.14 -2.58
N GLY A 5 24.41 36.51 -2.00
CA GLY A 5 23.07 37.12 -1.90
C GLY A 5 22.97 38.18 -0.80
N THR A 6 22.20 39.24 -1.04
CA THR A 6 21.84 40.24 -0.02
C THR A 6 20.93 39.63 1.05
N GLU A 7 20.99 40.13 2.29
CA GLU A 7 20.17 39.61 3.40
C GLU A 7 18.67 39.75 3.11
N VAL A 8 18.24 40.88 2.55
CA VAL A 8 16.85 41.12 2.14
C VAL A 8 16.36 40.05 1.14
N ALA A 9 17.22 39.63 0.21
CA ALA A 9 16.88 38.57 -0.75
C ALA A 9 16.87 37.18 -0.10
N LYS A 10 17.69 36.94 0.94
CA LYS A 10 17.67 35.68 1.70
C LYS A 10 16.41 35.57 2.56
N GLU A 11 16.00 36.64 3.22
CA GLU A 11 14.77 36.68 4.03
C GLU A 11 13.49 36.54 3.19
N SER A 12 13.52 37.02 1.95
CA SER A 12 12.37 36.94 1.04
C SER A 12 12.28 35.63 0.25
N ALA A 13 13.25 34.71 0.39
CA ALA A 13 13.34 33.50 -0.42
C ALA A 13 12.86 32.25 0.32
N ASP A 14 12.06 31.41 -0.34
CA ASP A 14 11.61 30.12 0.22
C ASP A 14 12.74 29.08 0.32
N VAL A 15 13.78 29.20 -0.51
CA VAL A 15 14.93 28.28 -0.57
C VAL A 15 16.22 29.06 -0.76
N ILE A 16 17.20 28.82 0.12
CA ILE A 16 18.53 29.43 0.07
C ILE A 16 19.57 28.38 -0.33
N ILE A 17 20.30 28.63 -1.42
CA ILE A 17 21.42 27.80 -1.87
C ILE A 17 22.68 28.23 -1.12
N LEU A 18 23.15 27.40 -0.19
CA LEU A 18 24.25 27.75 0.72
C LEU A 18 25.63 27.82 0.03
N ASP A 19 25.84 27.02 -1.02
CA ASP A 19 27.12 26.85 -1.71
C ASP A 19 27.26 27.70 -2.99
N ASP A 20 26.24 28.53 -3.29
CA ASP A 20 26.14 29.34 -4.52
C ASP A 20 26.35 28.56 -5.83
N ASN A 21 26.12 27.24 -5.81
CA ASN A 21 26.27 26.40 -6.99
C ASN A 21 24.92 26.19 -7.69
N PHE A 22 24.84 26.58 -8.98
CA PHE A 22 23.65 26.35 -9.80
C PHE A 22 23.31 24.86 -9.95
N SER A 23 24.26 23.93 -9.81
CA SER A 23 23.94 22.50 -9.83
C SER A 23 23.02 22.08 -8.69
N THR A 24 23.05 22.78 -7.56
CA THR A 24 22.17 22.54 -6.40
C THR A 24 20.70 22.74 -6.78
N ILE A 25 20.40 23.65 -7.71
CA ILE A 25 19.02 23.85 -8.23
C ILE A 25 18.51 22.59 -8.93
N VAL A 26 19.36 21.95 -9.74
CA VAL A 26 18.99 20.70 -10.44
C VAL A 26 18.74 19.58 -9.44
N THR A 27 19.58 19.47 -8.40
CA THR A 27 19.42 18.48 -7.33
C THR A 27 18.11 18.71 -6.56
N VAL A 28 17.81 19.96 -6.18
CA VAL A 28 16.56 20.32 -5.50
C VAL A 28 15.35 20.00 -6.37
N ALA A 29 15.40 20.32 -7.67
CA ALA A 29 14.33 19.99 -8.61
C ALA A 29 14.11 18.47 -8.74
N LYS A 30 15.20 17.68 -8.77
CA LYS A 30 15.14 16.21 -8.79
C LYS A 30 14.49 15.67 -7.52
N TRP A 31 14.86 16.19 -6.35
CA TRP A 31 14.26 15.81 -5.07
C TRP A 31 12.78 16.20 -5.00
N GLY A 32 12.40 17.40 -5.44
CA GLY A 32 11.00 17.84 -5.48
C GLY A 32 10.13 16.93 -6.35
N ARG A 33 10.62 16.52 -7.53
CA ARG A 33 9.93 15.53 -8.40
C ARG A 33 9.79 14.18 -7.72
N SER A 34 10.82 13.74 -7.01
CA SER A 34 10.79 12.47 -6.27
C SER A 34 9.75 12.49 -5.16
N VAL A 35 9.72 13.55 -4.35
CA VAL A 35 8.74 13.70 -3.27
C VAL A 35 7.32 13.68 -3.83
N TYR A 36 7.05 14.41 -4.92
CA TYR A 36 5.73 14.40 -5.55
C TYR A 36 5.28 12.98 -5.96
N ILE A 37 6.16 12.22 -6.60
CA ILE A 37 5.87 10.85 -7.04
C ILE A 37 5.72 9.90 -5.84
N ASN A 38 6.54 10.04 -4.82
CA ASN A 38 6.45 9.24 -3.60
C ASN A 38 5.11 9.47 -2.88
N ILE A 39 4.63 10.72 -2.83
CA ILE A 39 3.30 11.03 -2.29
C ILE A 39 2.20 10.41 -3.17
N GLN A 40 2.32 10.45 -4.50
CA GLN A 40 1.36 9.77 -5.38
C GLN A 40 1.31 8.24 -5.13
N LYS A 41 2.47 7.59 -4.97
CA LYS A 41 2.55 6.15 -4.64
C LYS A 41 1.86 5.85 -3.31
N PHE A 42 2.14 6.67 -2.28
CA PHE A 42 1.50 6.56 -0.98
C PHE A 42 -0.03 6.72 -1.08
N VAL A 43 -0.51 7.76 -1.78
CA VAL A 43 -1.96 7.98 -1.93
C VAL A 43 -2.60 6.86 -2.74
N GLN A 44 -1.95 6.32 -3.76
CA GLN A 44 -2.44 5.14 -4.49
C GLN A 44 -2.66 3.96 -3.55
N PHE A 45 -1.66 3.65 -2.73
CA PHE A 45 -1.72 2.56 -1.75
C PHE A 45 -2.85 2.80 -0.73
N GLN A 46 -2.83 3.94 -0.05
CA GLN A 46 -3.79 4.32 0.98
C GLN A 46 -5.24 4.31 0.47
N LEU A 47 -5.46 4.84 -0.73
CA LEU A 47 -6.79 4.89 -1.31
C LEU A 47 -7.27 3.50 -1.71
N THR A 48 -6.38 2.62 -2.19
CA THR A 48 -6.71 1.22 -2.47
C THR A 48 -7.16 0.50 -1.20
N VAL A 49 -6.38 0.59 -0.11
CA VAL A 49 -6.71 -0.05 1.17
C VAL A 49 -8.06 0.42 1.70
N ASN A 50 -8.29 1.73 1.71
CA ASN A 50 -9.54 2.33 2.18
C ASN A 50 -10.75 1.93 1.33
N VAL A 51 -10.62 1.96 0.00
CA VAL A 51 -11.71 1.56 -0.91
C VAL A 51 -12.06 0.09 -0.72
N VAL A 52 -11.07 -0.80 -0.62
CA VAL A 52 -11.34 -2.22 -0.39
C VAL A 52 -11.97 -2.45 0.97
N ALA A 53 -11.41 -1.89 2.03
CA ALA A 53 -11.95 -2.02 3.38
C ALA A 53 -13.41 -1.55 3.43
N LEU A 54 -13.73 -0.41 2.81
CA LEU A 54 -15.09 0.11 2.75
C LEU A 54 -16.02 -0.83 1.98
N VAL A 55 -15.66 -1.20 0.75
CA VAL A 55 -16.53 -2.01 -0.14
C VAL A 55 -16.77 -3.39 0.45
N VAL A 56 -15.75 -4.04 1.01
CA VAL A 56 -15.84 -5.37 1.61
C VAL A 56 -16.70 -5.35 2.87
N ASN A 57 -16.47 -4.41 3.79
CA ASN A 57 -17.26 -4.35 5.01
C ASN A 57 -18.71 -3.96 4.72
N PHE A 58 -18.93 -3.01 3.82
CA PHE A 58 -20.26 -2.58 3.44
C PHE A 58 -21.04 -3.71 2.76
N SER A 59 -20.46 -4.36 1.75
CA SER A 59 -21.10 -5.47 1.05
C SER A 59 -21.39 -6.64 1.99
N SER A 60 -20.47 -7.01 2.88
CA SER A 60 -20.69 -8.06 3.86
C SER A 60 -21.77 -7.70 4.88
N ALA A 61 -21.80 -6.45 5.35
CA ALA A 61 -22.85 -6.00 6.26
C ALA A 61 -24.23 -6.08 5.59
N CYS A 62 -24.34 -5.76 4.30
CA CYS A 62 -25.60 -5.88 3.56
C CYS A 62 -26.02 -7.33 3.27
N LEU A 63 -25.08 -8.23 2.95
CA LEU A 63 -25.39 -9.61 2.55
C LEU A 63 -25.58 -10.55 3.76
N THR A 64 -24.68 -10.45 4.73
CA THR A 64 -24.54 -11.41 5.84
C THR A 64 -24.98 -10.82 7.18
N GLY A 65 -25.27 -9.51 7.25
CA GLY A 65 -25.64 -8.80 8.49
C GLY A 65 -24.48 -8.61 9.48
N SER A 66 -23.29 -9.10 9.15
CA SER A 66 -22.08 -9.01 9.99
C SER A 66 -20.87 -8.66 9.14
N ALA A 67 -20.01 -7.78 9.67
CA ALA A 67 -18.76 -7.41 9.03
C ALA A 67 -17.66 -8.44 9.38
N PRO A 68 -16.84 -8.88 8.40
CA PRO A 68 -15.80 -9.87 8.63
C PRO A 68 -14.65 -9.32 9.44
N LEU A 69 -14.43 -8.00 9.37
CA LEU A 69 -13.33 -7.29 10.02
C LEU A 69 -13.89 -6.53 11.21
N THR A 70 -13.29 -6.73 12.37
CA THR A 70 -13.65 -6.00 13.58
C THR A 70 -13.10 -4.57 13.55
N ALA A 71 -13.66 -3.68 14.37
CA ALA A 71 -13.18 -2.29 14.46
C ALA A 71 -11.67 -2.22 14.83
N VAL A 72 -11.20 -3.11 15.71
CA VAL A 72 -9.78 -3.18 16.12
C VAL A 72 -8.89 -3.62 14.96
N GLN A 73 -9.34 -4.61 14.17
CA GLN A 73 -8.61 -5.08 12.98
C GLN A 73 -8.52 -4.00 11.90
N LEU A 74 -9.59 -3.23 11.69
CA LEU A 74 -9.57 -2.09 10.78
C LEU A 74 -8.66 -0.96 11.27
N LEU A 75 -8.63 -0.70 12.58
CA LEU A 75 -7.71 0.28 13.16
C LEU A 75 -6.26 -0.15 12.97
N TRP A 76 -5.94 -1.44 13.17
CA TRP A 76 -4.61 -1.98 12.90
C TRP A 76 -4.15 -1.71 11.46
N VAL A 77 -5.02 -2.00 10.48
CA VAL A 77 -4.70 -1.76 9.06
C VAL A 77 -4.58 -0.26 8.77
N ASN A 78 -5.62 0.52 9.09
CA ASN A 78 -5.73 1.92 8.67
C ASN A 78 -4.80 2.88 9.45
N MET A 79 -4.43 2.54 10.68
CA MET A 79 -3.63 3.43 11.53
C MET A 79 -2.17 3.00 11.61
N ILE A 80 -1.88 1.70 11.69
CA ILE A 80 -0.51 1.22 11.93
C ILE A 80 0.13 0.76 10.63
N MET A 81 -0.51 -0.16 9.89
CA MET A 81 0.06 -0.63 8.63
C MET A 81 0.19 0.50 7.61
N ASP A 82 -0.83 1.33 7.49
CA ASP A 82 -0.84 2.46 6.56
C ASP A 82 0.22 3.51 6.92
N THR A 83 0.46 3.80 8.20
CA THR A 83 1.51 4.76 8.58
C THR A 83 2.91 4.21 8.36
N LEU A 84 3.12 2.92 8.62
CA LEU A 84 4.37 2.23 8.30
C LEU A 84 4.60 2.22 6.78
N GLY A 85 3.59 1.87 5.99
CA GLY A 85 3.66 1.87 4.52
C GLY A 85 3.85 3.28 3.94
N ALA A 86 3.24 4.31 4.55
CA ALA A 86 3.49 5.70 4.21
C ALA A 86 4.96 6.07 4.37
N LEU A 87 5.57 5.67 5.49
CA LEU A 87 6.99 5.90 5.74
C LEU A 87 7.87 5.18 4.70
N ALA A 88 7.54 3.94 4.37
CA ALA A 88 8.28 3.14 3.39
C ALA A 88 8.22 3.72 1.97
N LEU A 89 7.03 4.16 1.52
CA LEU A 89 6.81 4.72 0.18
C LEU A 89 7.26 6.19 0.08
N ALA A 90 7.19 6.97 1.15
CA ALA A 90 7.61 8.37 1.16
C ALA A 90 9.14 8.53 1.08
N THR A 91 9.90 7.58 1.65
CA THR A 91 11.36 7.65 1.82
C THR A 91 12.16 7.10 0.65
N GLU A 92 11.53 6.81 -0.49
CA GLU A 92 12.25 6.28 -1.65
C GLU A 92 13.21 7.30 -2.29
N PRO A 93 14.47 6.89 -2.58
CA PRO A 93 15.45 7.79 -3.15
C PRO A 93 15.16 8.18 -4.60
N PRO A 94 15.62 9.36 -5.06
CA PRO A 94 15.28 9.90 -6.36
C PRO A 94 15.98 9.14 -7.52
N ASN A 95 15.18 8.53 -8.40
CA ASN A 95 15.68 7.90 -9.62
C ASN A 95 16.11 8.96 -10.67
N SER A 96 17.21 8.71 -11.39
CA SER A 96 17.72 9.56 -12.47
C SER A 96 16.76 9.68 -13.66
N GLU A 97 15.91 8.67 -13.88
CA GLU A 97 14.92 8.65 -14.97
C GLU A 97 13.79 9.67 -14.75
N LEU A 98 13.59 10.14 -13.53
CA LEU A 98 12.58 11.17 -13.19
C LEU A 98 12.82 12.50 -13.91
N MET A 99 14.07 12.79 -14.26
CA MET A 99 14.44 14.01 -14.98
C MET A 99 14.10 13.94 -16.47
N LYS A 100 13.93 12.74 -17.03
CA LYS A 100 13.55 12.53 -18.44
C LYS A 100 12.06 12.74 -18.70
N ARG A 101 11.24 12.74 -17.66
CA ARG A 101 9.79 12.99 -17.76
C ARG A 101 9.50 14.49 -17.90
N ALA A 102 8.46 14.81 -18.67
CA ALA A 102 7.92 16.15 -18.76
C ALA A 102 7.43 16.63 -17.36
N PRO A 103 7.56 17.92 -17.03
CA PRO A 103 7.07 18.45 -15.77
C PRO A 103 5.55 18.29 -15.67
N VAL A 104 5.07 17.98 -14.46
CA VAL A 104 3.63 17.88 -14.18
C VAL A 104 3.02 19.27 -14.28
N GLY A 105 2.00 19.44 -15.13
CA GLY A 105 1.32 20.73 -15.31
C GLY A 105 0.45 21.08 -14.10
N ARG A 106 0.31 22.39 -13.81
CA ARG A 106 -0.53 22.91 -12.70
C ARG A 106 -2.02 22.51 -12.77
N LYS A 107 -2.51 22.10 -13.94
CA LYS A 107 -3.90 21.68 -14.18
C LYS A 107 -4.09 20.16 -14.25
N GLY A 108 -3.02 19.37 -14.08
CA GLY A 108 -3.14 17.92 -14.08
C GLY A 108 -3.83 17.41 -12.82
N ASN A 109 -4.68 16.39 -12.96
CA ASN A 109 -5.29 15.73 -11.80
C ASN A 109 -4.20 15.07 -10.96
N PHE A 110 -4.21 15.30 -9.64
CA PHE A 110 -3.26 14.68 -8.72
C PHE A 110 -3.34 13.15 -8.74
N ILE A 111 -4.56 12.61 -8.83
CA ILE A 111 -4.82 11.19 -9.07
C ILE A 111 -4.92 10.99 -10.58
N SER A 112 -3.90 10.34 -11.17
CA SER A 112 -3.87 10.05 -12.60
C SER A 112 -4.80 8.89 -12.97
N ASN A 113 -5.18 8.78 -14.24
CA ASN A 113 -5.96 7.63 -14.72
C ASN A 113 -5.21 6.30 -14.54
N ILE A 114 -3.87 6.35 -14.53
CA ILE A 114 -3.00 5.20 -14.24
C ILE A 114 -3.19 4.75 -12.79
N MET A 115 -3.22 5.68 -11.84
CA MET A 115 -3.50 5.38 -10.43
C MET A 115 -4.91 4.79 -10.28
N TRP A 116 -5.93 5.38 -10.90
CA TRP A 116 -7.30 4.86 -10.85
C TRP A 116 -7.42 3.44 -11.39
N ARG A 117 -6.78 3.13 -12.52
CA ARG A 117 -6.72 1.77 -13.05
C ARG A 117 -6.11 0.79 -12.05
N ASN A 118 -4.98 1.17 -11.45
CA ASN A 118 -4.29 0.32 -10.47
C ASN A 118 -5.15 0.10 -9.21
N ILE A 119 -5.75 1.16 -8.69
CA ILE A 119 -6.65 1.14 -7.52
C ILE A 119 -7.84 0.23 -7.79
N LEU A 120 -8.55 0.45 -8.91
CA LEU A 120 -9.76 -0.33 -9.24
C LEU A 120 -9.41 -1.80 -9.50
N GLY A 121 -8.32 -2.09 -10.21
CA GLY A 121 -7.89 -3.46 -10.48
C GLY A 121 -7.57 -4.24 -9.21
N GLN A 122 -6.83 -3.62 -8.28
CA GLN A 122 -6.55 -4.21 -6.97
C GLN A 122 -7.81 -4.32 -6.11
N ALA A 123 -8.68 -3.30 -6.16
CA ALA A 123 -9.89 -3.31 -5.36
C ALA A 123 -10.87 -4.43 -5.77
N ILE A 124 -11.05 -4.63 -7.08
CA ILE A 124 -11.87 -5.72 -7.61
C ILE A 124 -11.26 -7.07 -7.23
N TYR A 125 -9.94 -7.24 -7.37
CA TYR A 125 -9.27 -8.48 -6.98
C TYR A 125 -9.50 -8.82 -5.51
N GLN A 126 -9.18 -7.89 -4.61
CA GLN A 126 -9.30 -8.12 -3.16
C GLN A 126 -10.76 -8.32 -2.75
N PHE A 127 -11.70 -7.61 -3.37
CA PHE A 127 -13.12 -7.82 -3.16
C PHE A 127 -13.55 -9.25 -3.52
N ILE A 128 -13.19 -9.74 -4.72
CA ILE A 128 -13.54 -11.10 -5.17
C ILE A 128 -12.94 -12.15 -4.24
N VAL A 129 -11.67 -11.99 -3.85
CA VAL A 129 -10.98 -12.90 -2.93
C VAL A 129 -11.67 -12.97 -1.59
N ILE A 130 -11.98 -11.83 -0.98
CA ILE A 130 -12.59 -11.81 0.35
C ILE A 130 -14.03 -12.29 0.28
N TRP A 131 -14.79 -11.89 -0.74
CA TRP A 131 -16.15 -12.38 -0.96
C TRP A 131 -16.17 -13.91 -1.13
N TYR A 132 -15.23 -14.47 -1.90
CA TYR A 132 -15.09 -15.92 -2.04
C TYR A 132 -14.72 -16.61 -0.73
N LEU A 133 -13.82 -16.03 0.07
CA LEU A 133 -13.49 -16.55 1.39
C LEU A 133 -14.70 -16.48 2.34
N GLN A 134 -15.52 -15.43 2.25
CA GLN A 134 -16.72 -15.31 3.08
C GLN A 134 -17.79 -16.35 2.75
N THR A 135 -18.01 -16.64 1.48
CA THR A 135 -19.04 -17.59 1.04
C THR A 135 -18.59 -19.04 1.20
N GLU A 136 -17.40 -19.37 0.70
CA GLU A 136 -16.92 -20.75 0.57
C GLU A 136 -15.79 -21.11 1.55
N GLY A 137 -15.26 -20.14 2.32
CA GLY A 137 -14.10 -20.37 3.20
C GLY A 137 -14.33 -21.44 4.26
N LYS A 138 -15.55 -21.56 4.81
CA LYS A 138 -15.88 -22.61 5.78
C LYS A 138 -15.75 -24.01 5.18
N TRP A 139 -16.21 -24.18 3.94
CA TRP A 139 -16.15 -25.44 3.23
C TRP A 139 -14.71 -25.73 2.74
N LEU A 140 -14.05 -24.73 2.16
CA LEU A 140 -12.69 -24.82 1.62
C LEU A 140 -11.66 -25.26 2.68
N PHE A 141 -11.77 -24.73 3.90
CA PHE A 141 -10.87 -25.05 5.00
C PHE A 141 -11.40 -26.18 5.91
N GLY A 142 -12.56 -26.76 5.59
CA GLY A 142 -13.16 -27.85 6.36
C GLY A 142 -13.47 -27.49 7.82
N ILE A 143 -13.81 -26.22 8.09
CA ILE A 143 -14.00 -25.70 9.44
C ILE A 143 -15.38 -26.15 9.94
N LYS A 144 -15.41 -27.02 10.95
CA LYS A 144 -16.64 -27.49 11.61
C LYS A 144 -16.56 -27.19 13.11
N GLY A 145 -17.59 -26.55 13.67
CA GLY A 145 -17.74 -26.29 15.11
C GLY A 145 -18.25 -24.88 15.44
N ASP A 146 -18.61 -24.63 16.70
CA ASP A 146 -19.20 -23.36 17.17
C ASP A 146 -18.27 -22.14 16.98
N ASN A 147 -16.95 -22.33 16.94
CA ASN A 147 -15.98 -21.25 16.69
C ASN A 147 -15.69 -21.01 15.20
N SER A 148 -16.48 -21.57 14.28
CA SER A 148 -16.20 -21.50 12.85
C SER A 148 -16.14 -20.07 12.31
N ASP A 149 -16.98 -19.17 12.82
CA ASP A 149 -17.04 -17.79 12.38
C ASP A 149 -15.82 -16.98 12.79
N LEU A 150 -15.32 -17.23 14.01
CA LEU A 150 -14.14 -16.53 14.53
C LEU A 150 -12.86 -16.97 13.82
N VAL A 151 -12.74 -18.27 13.49
CA VAL A 151 -11.63 -18.78 12.66
C VAL A 151 -11.69 -18.20 11.25
N LEU A 152 -12.88 -18.14 10.65
CA LEU A 152 -13.07 -17.56 9.31
C LEU A 152 -12.72 -16.07 9.28
N ASN A 153 -13.20 -15.29 10.25
CA ASN A 153 -12.88 -13.86 10.35
C ASN A 153 -11.38 -13.63 10.55
N THR A 154 -10.71 -14.50 11.32
CA THR A 154 -9.25 -14.44 11.48
C THR A 154 -8.52 -14.74 10.16
N LEU A 155 -8.99 -15.72 9.38
CA LEU A 155 -8.46 -16.04 8.06
C LEU A 155 -8.64 -14.88 7.07
N ILE A 156 -9.83 -14.28 7.05
CA ILE A 156 -10.13 -13.12 6.19
C ILE A 156 -9.24 -11.95 6.58
N PHE A 157 -9.10 -11.66 7.88
CA PHE A 157 -8.21 -10.62 8.38
C PHE A 157 -6.74 -10.86 7.99
N ASN A 158 -6.23 -12.07 8.21
CA ASN A 158 -4.85 -12.43 7.85
C ASN A 158 -4.62 -12.29 6.34
N CYS A 159 -5.54 -12.84 5.54
CA CYS A 159 -5.49 -12.74 4.09
C CYS A 159 -5.52 -11.28 3.61
N PHE A 160 -6.39 -10.46 4.20
CA PHE A 160 -6.51 -9.04 3.88
C PHE A 160 -5.20 -8.29 4.16
N VAL A 161 -4.57 -8.54 5.31
CA VAL A 161 -3.27 -7.96 5.66
C VAL A 161 -2.19 -8.35 4.65
N PHE A 162 -2.08 -9.63 4.28
CA PHE A 162 -1.09 -10.02 3.26
C PHE A 162 -1.39 -9.42 1.89
N CYS A 163 -2.67 -9.33 1.49
CA CYS A 163 -3.03 -8.60 0.29
C CYS A 163 -2.53 -7.15 0.33
N GLN A 164 -2.60 -6.47 1.48
CA GLN A 164 -2.05 -5.12 1.61
C GLN A 164 -0.52 -5.09 1.55
N VAL A 165 0.18 -5.99 2.22
CA VAL A 165 1.65 -6.07 2.15
C VAL A 165 2.12 -6.24 0.70
N PHE A 166 1.47 -7.11 -0.08
CA PHE A 166 1.81 -7.30 -1.49
C PHE A 166 1.32 -6.16 -2.40
N ASN A 167 0.24 -5.48 -2.02
CA ASN A 167 -0.22 -4.27 -2.70
C ASN A 167 0.71 -3.08 -2.46
N GLU A 168 1.31 -2.97 -1.28
CA GLU A 168 2.34 -1.97 -0.94
C GLU A 168 3.54 -2.11 -1.88
N VAL A 169 4.04 -3.35 -2.00
CA VAL A 169 5.07 -3.70 -2.97
C VAL A 169 4.62 -3.29 -4.38
N SER A 170 3.44 -3.70 -4.81
CA SER A 170 2.90 -3.38 -6.15
C SER A 170 2.75 -1.88 -6.43
N SER A 171 2.45 -1.09 -5.40
CA SER A 171 2.22 0.37 -5.48
C SER A 171 3.50 1.18 -5.54
N ARG A 172 4.65 0.56 -5.20
CA ARG A 172 5.99 1.14 -5.33
C ARG A 172 6.32 1.61 -6.74
N GLU A 173 5.78 0.95 -7.76
CA GLU A 173 5.98 1.31 -9.17
C GLU A 173 4.63 1.44 -9.87
N MET A 174 4.18 2.66 -10.19
CA MET A 174 2.82 2.89 -10.74
C MET A 174 2.66 2.41 -12.19
N GLU A 175 3.72 2.53 -13.01
CA GLU A 175 3.68 2.20 -14.44
C GLU A 175 4.47 0.94 -14.80
N ARG A 176 5.58 0.67 -14.10
CA ARG A 176 6.46 -0.45 -14.42
C ARG A 176 5.93 -1.76 -13.87
N ILE A 177 6.11 -2.81 -14.67
CA ILE A 177 5.78 -4.20 -14.32
C ILE A 177 6.83 -4.79 -13.36
N ASN A 178 8.10 -4.38 -13.50
CA ASN A 178 9.20 -4.86 -12.66
C ASN A 178 9.20 -4.19 -11.28
N VAL A 179 8.29 -4.63 -10.42
CA VAL A 179 8.15 -4.12 -9.05
C VAL A 179 9.30 -4.56 -8.14
N PHE A 180 9.89 -5.73 -8.41
CA PHE A 180 10.99 -6.31 -7.63
C PHE A 180 12.33 -5.59 -7.82
N GLN A 181 12.46 -4.79 -8.87
CA GLN A 181 13.73 -4.15 -9.18
C GLN A 181 14.06 -3.09 -8.12
N GLY A 182 15.17 -3.27 -7.42
CA GLY A 182 15.66 -2.32 -6.41
C GLY A 182 14.91 -2.32 -5.08
N ILE A 183 14.07 -3.32 -4.78
CA ILE A 183 13.43 -3.44 -3.45
C ILE A 183 14.50 -3.59 -2.37
N LEU A 184 15.51 -4.43 -2.64
CA LEU A 184 16.58 -4.73 -1.70
C LEU A 184 17.53 -3.56 -1.43
N ASN A 185 17.46 -2.49 -2.21
CA ASN A 185 18.31 -1.31 -2.02
C ASN A 185 17.73 -0.32 -1.01
N ASN A 186 16.44 -0.42 -0.67
CA ASN A 186 15.80 0.45 0.30
C ASN A 186 15.65 -0.27 1.65
N ASN A 187 16.61 -0.04 2.55
CA ASN A 187 16.61 -0.65 3.88
C ASN A 187 15.38 -0.28 4.71
N VAL A 188 14.83 0.94 4.53
CA VAL A 188 13.62 1.38 5.25
C VAL A 188 12.41 0.58 4.79
N PHE A 189 12.28 0.36 3.47
CA PHE A 189 11.19 -0.43 2.89
C PHE A 189 11.22 -1.88 3.39
N ILE A 190 12.39 -2.52 3.40
CA ILE A 190 12.54 -3.90 3.89
C ILE A 190 12.25 -3.98 5.39
N ALA A 191 12.73 -3.01 6.17
CA ALA A 191 12.50 -2.95 7.61
C ALA A 191 11.01 -2.82 7.94
N VAL A 192 10.28 -1.95 7.22
CA VAL A 192 8.83 -1.80 7.36
C VAL A 192 8.09 -3.07 6.96
N LEU A 193 8.39 -3.65 5.82
CA LEU A 193 7.69 -4.86 5.36
C LEU A 193 7.92 -6.03 6.33
N SER A 194 9.16 -6.18 6.82
CA SER A 194 9.51 -7.21 7.80
C SER A 194 8.83 -6.97 9.14
N SER A 195 8.79 -5.73 9.62
CA SER A 195 8.14 -5.39 10.89
C SER A 195 6.63 -5.63 10.82
N THR A 196 5.96 -5.28 9.71
CA THR A 196 4.53 -5.54 9.49
C THR A 196 4.22 -7.04 9.56
N VAL A 197 5.02 -7.89 8.92
CA VAL A 197 4.82 -9.36 8.97
C VAL A 197 5.05 -9.91 10.38
N ILE A 198 6.06 -9.43 11.10
CA ILE A 198 6.35 -9.83 12.48
C ILE A 198 5.19 -9.43 13.40
N PHE A 199 4.72 -8.19 13.32
CA PHE A 199 3.59 -7.74 14.14
C PHE A 199 2.31 -8.49 13.79
N GLN A 200 2.06 -8.78 12.51
CA GLN A 200 0.91 -9.59 12.11
C GLN A 200 0.95 -11.00 12.72
N PHE A 201 2.13 -11.62 12.76
CA PHE A 201 2.32 -12.90 13.44
C PHE A 201 2.04 -12.81 14.95
N ILE A 202 2.54 -11.76 15.60
CA ILE A 202 2.31 -11.53 17.03
C ILE A 202 0.81 -11.34 17.33
N ILE A 203 0.12 -10.54 16.51
CA ILE A 203 -1.31 -10.24 16.70
C ILE A 203 -2.15 -11.52 16.65
N ILE A 204 -1.90 -12.37 15.67
CA ILE A 204 -2.71 -13.57 15.43
C ILE A 204 -2.36 -14.71 16.40
N GLN A 205 -1.09 -14.87 16.76
CA GLN A 205 -0.66 -16.00 17.58
C GLN A 205 -0.80 -15.74 19.09
N PHE A 206 -0.64 -14.48 19.53
CA PHE A 206 -0.53 -14.14 20.96
C PHE A 206 -1.58 -13.13 21.46
N LEU A 207 -2.18 -12.32 20.58
CA LEU A 207 -3.14 -11.26 20.96
C LEU A 207 -4.59 -11.62 20.58
N GLY A 208 -4.94 -12.90 20.64
CA GLY A 208 -6.28 -13.42 20.32
C GLY A 208 -7.40 -12.70 21.05
N ASP A 209 -7.25 -12.52 22.36
CA ASP A 209 -8.27 -11.89 23.23
C ASP A 209 -8.48 -10.39 22.94
N PHE A 210 -7.43 -9.68 22.50
CA PHE A 210 -7.51 -8.25 22.17
C PHE A 210 -8.05 -8.02 20.75
N ALA A 211 -7.62 -8.85 19.79
CA ALA A 211 -7.93 -8.68 18.38
C ALA A 211 -9.14 -9.50 17.91
N ASN A 212 -9.79 -10.26 18.80
CA ASN A 212 -10.80 -11.27 18.48
C ASN A 212 -10.31 -12.22 17.37
N THR A 213 -9.13 -12.80 17.56
CA THR A 213 -8.50 -13.72 16.60
C THR A 213 -8.21 -15.08 17.22
N THR A 214 -8.13 -16.11 16.38
CA THR A 214 -7.67 -17.45 16.79
C THR A 214 -6.30 -17.78 16.20
N PRO A 215 -5.45 -18.53 16.92
CA PRO A 215 -4.21 -19.01 16.37
C PRO A 215 -4.43 -19.82 15.09
N LEU A 216 -3.81 -19.40 14.00
CA LEU A 216 -3.93 -20.06 12.70
C LEU A 216 -2.89 -21.17 12.55
N SER A 217 -3.29 -22.24 11.86
CA SER A 217 -2.38 -23.33 11.49
C SER A 217 -1.35 -22.87 10.46
N PHE A 218 -0.19 -23.52 10.43
CA PHE A 218 0.85 -23.28 9.43
C PHE A 218 0.33 -23.39 7.98
N LYS A 219 -0.58 -24.33 7.70
CA LYS A 219 -1.21 -24.47 6.38
C LYS A 219 -2.04 -23.23 6.01
N GLN A 220 -2.80 -22.69 6.96
CA GLN A 220 -3.64 -21.52 6.75
C GLN A 220 -2.80 -20.27 6.48
N TRP A 221 -1.70 -20.10 7.23
CA TRP A 221 -0.73 -19.03 6.98
C TRP A 221 -0.17 -19.06 5.55
N ILE A 222 0.28 -20.24 5.10
CA ILE A 222 0.79 -20.40 3.73
C ILE A 222 -0.27 -20.03 2.70
N THR A 223 -1.52 -20.48 2.90
CA THR A 223 -2.61 -20.14 1.98
C THR A 223 -2.88 -18.64 1.93
N CYS A 224 -2.91 -17.95 3.08
CA CYS A 224 -3.08 -16.49 3.12
C CYS A 224 -1.94 -15.75 2.41
N ILE A 225 -0.69 -16.17 2.64
CA ILE A 225 0.48 -15.61 1.94
C ILE A 225 0.37 -15.85 0.44
N PHE A 226 -0.04 -17.05 0.02
CA PHE A 226 -0.19 -17.41 -1.39
C PHE A 226 -1.29 -16.58 -2.07
N ILE A 227 -2.43 -16.40 -1.43
CA ILE A 227 -3.51 -15.54 -1.94
C ILE A 227 -3.02 -14.09 -2.06
N GLY A 228 -2.32 -13.57 -1.05
CA GLY A 228 -1.71 -12.25 -1.15
C GLY A 228 -0.73 -12.14 -2.33
N PHE A 229 0.11 -13.17 -2.52
CA PHE A 229 1.10 -13.22 -3.58
C PHE A 229 0.47 -13.18 -4.98
N ILE A 230 -0.68 -13.85 -5.20
CA ILE A 230 -1.44 -13.81 -6.46
C ILE A 230 -1.88 -12.38 -6.83
N GLY A 231 -2.04 -11.50 -5.83
CA GLY A 231 -2.35 -10.09 -6.06
C GLY A 231 -1.27 -9.35 -6.87
N MET A 232 0.01 -9.76 -6.78
CA MET A 232 1.10 -9.12 -7.53
C MET A 232 1.08 -9.41 -9.03
N PRO A 233 0.98 -10.68 -9.51
CA PRO A 233 0.75 -10.97 -10.92
C PRO A 233 -0.48 -10.26 -11.49
N ILE A 234 -1.56 -10.18 -10.73
CA ILE A 234 -2.78 -9.47 -11.16
C ILE A 234 -2.50 -7.97 -11.27
N ALA A 235 -1.76 -7.38 -10.32
CA ALA A 235 -1.30 -5.99 -10.43
C ALA A 235 -0.50 -5.76 -11.73
N ALA A 236 0.41 -6.69 -12.05
CA ALA A 236 1.22 -6.64 -13.26
C ALA A 236 0.36 -6.72 -14.53
N ILE A 237 -0.66 -7.60 -14.55
CA ILE A 237 -1.61 -7.71 -15.66
C ILE A 237 -2.43 -6.42 -15.81
N VAL A 238 -2.94 -5.87 -14.71
CA VAL A 238 -3.67 -4.60 -14.73
C VAL A 238 -2.80 -3.49 -15.29
N LYS A 239 -1.50 -3.46 -14.97
CA LYS A 239 -0.57 -2.47 -15.50
C LYS A 239 -0.37 -2.54 -17.02
N LEU A 240 -0.60 -3.69 -17.66
CA LEU A 240 -0.52 -3.86 -19.12
C LEU A 240 -1.68 -3.20 -19.87
N ILE A 241 -2.81 -2.95 -19.22
CA ILE A 241 -3.98 -2.35 -19.86
C ILE A 241 -3.66 -0.88 -20.17
N PRO A 242 -3.58 -0.45 -21.44
CA PRO A 242 -3.25 0.92 -21.77
C PRO A 242 -4.36 1.86 -21.32
N VAL A 243 -3.98 2.99 -20.73
CA VAL A 243 -4.90 4.05 -20.32
C VAL A 243 -4.50 5.32 -21.02
N GLY A 244 -5.47 6.03 -21.59
CA GLY A 244 -5.22 7.33 -22.20
C GLY A 244 -4.61 8.29 -21.20
N SER A 245 -3.47 8.88 -21.56
CA SER A 245 -2.88 10.00 -20.83
C SER A 245 -3.78 11.22 -21.02
N THR A 246 -4.49 11.62 -19.97
CA THR A 246 -5.06 12.97 -19.86
C THR A 246 -4.05 13.88 -19.19
#